data_AF-A0A818WIA2-F1
#
_entry.id   AF-A0A818WIA2-F1
#
_cell.length_a   1.000
_cell.length_b   1.000
_cell.length_c   1.000
_cell.angle_alpha   90.00
_cell.angle_beta   90.00
_cell.angle_gamma   90.00
#
_symmetry.space_group_name_H-M   'P 1'
#
loop_
_entity.id
_entity.type
_entity.pdbx_description
1 polymer ?
#
loop_
_entity_poly.entity_id
_entity_poly.type
_entity_poly.pdbx_seq_one_letter_code
_entity_poly.pdbx_strand_id
1 'polypeptide(L)'
;MSGSCGHQTDQMEKFLSQTFGFRNIPGEYIVQGVRSFKLDNSVSSLKPETEIRFPSNTTNSFAMSVQEIMNWQRSYRVYADNNIRGMNKEFLKRALQGKSEDGEEAFRMKFVVRISTCPILMEFDAKIICRNLNENWPNRIKLVSVTGIDFAGRKHDVGDILYYVSNWREIYEMSHIKDEPALLNERDFRLKKLCPAGELHQKRLLNDLMHMARLRLRACDAEGVQIVVETGIGLGVFAGEHIGVDETVRITAAIAIRAVLEQDGSSYKNIRGIVFALPIIDVEKNSTSIRDTFSEFVEHFQEPPYNSPIPVMIADQDMHRLTVAIARQGFIVSELNPADSHGVFGEYWQNRGPAVEEKLALTTVGLLVQHHLINPHVLNTNNYYFI
;
A
#
# COMPACT_ATOMS: atom_id res chain seq x y z
N MET A 1 8.71 2.79 -11.34
CA MET A 1 8.30 3.24 -9.98
C MET A 1 9.47 3.60 -9.05
N SER A 2 10.74 3.44 -9.44
CA SER A 2 11.92 3.80 -8.61
C SER A 2 12.28 5.30 -8.69
N GLY A 3 13.09 5.81 -7.76
CA GLY A 3 13.63 7.19 -7.76
C GLY A 3 13.13 8.07 -6.60
N SER A 4 13.93 9.07 -6.21
CA SER A 4 13.63 10.00 -5.11
C SER A 4 12.32 10.76 -5.32
N CYS A 5 11.54 10.91 -4.25
CA CYS A 5 10.26 11.64 -4.25
C CYS A 5 10.39 13.13 -3.94
N GLY A 6 11.59 13.71 -4.09
CA GLY A 6 11.85 15.09 -3.65
C GLY A 6 10.88 16.10 -4.25
N HIS A 7 10.65 16.05 -5.57
CA HIS A 7 9.77 16.99 -6.25
C HIS A 7 8.30 16.83 -5.82
N GLN A 8 7.80 15.60 -5.75
CA GLN A 8 6.45 15.30 -5.31
C GLN A 8 6.23 15.73 -3.85
N THR A 9 7.23 15.52 -3.00
CA THR A 9 7.22 15.95 -1.59
C THR A 9 7.12 17.47 -1.48
N ASP A 10 8.02 18.20 -2.15
CA ASP A 10 8.03 19.67 -2.14
C ASP A 10 6.69 20.25 -2.62
N GLN A 11 6.12 19.65 -3.66
CA GLN A 11 4.85 20.08 -4.20
C GLN A 11 3.67 19.80 -3.26
N MET A 12 3.64 18.62 -2.64
CA MET A 12 2.61 18.27 -1.66
C MET A 12 2.71 19.15 -0.41
N GLU A 13 3.91 19.35 0.14
CA GLU A 13 4.12 20.26 1.27
C GLU A 13 3.70 21.69 0.95
N LYS A 14 4.07 22.20 -0.23
CA LYS A 14 3.65 23.52 -0.70
C LYS A 14 2.13 23.62 -0.81
N PHE A 15 1.48 22.64 -1.42
CA PHE A 15 0.03 22.59 -1.55
C PHE A 15 -0.67 22.57 -0.18
N LEU A 16 -0.24 21.70 0.73
CA LEU A 16 -0.80 21.60 2.07
C LEU A 16 -0.56 22.88 2.88
N SER A 17 0.61 23.51 2.73
CA SER A 17 0.95 24.77 3.39
C SER A 17 0.06 25.91 2.92
N GLN A 18 -0.10 26.05 1.60
CA GLN A 18 -0.87 27.15 0.99
C GLN A 18 -2.38 26.98 1.18
N THR A 19 -2.88 25.74 1.17
CA THR A 19 -4.33 25.46 1.22
C THR A 19 -4.82 25.27 2.64
N PHE A 20 -4.06 24.58 3.49
CA PHE A 20 -4.51 24.13 4.81
C PHE A 20 -3.63 24.64 5.96
N GLY A 21 -2.60 25.45 5.69
CA GLY A 21 -1.69 25.95 6.74
C GLY A 21 -0.91 24.81 7.40
N PHE A 22 -0.42 23.86 6.60
CA PHE A 22 0.45 22.79 7.06
C PHE A 22 1.71 23.33 7.75
N ARG A 23 2.02 22.75 8.92
CA ARG A 23 3.29 22.93 9.61
C ARG A 23 3.67 21.71 10.44
N ASN A 24 4.95 21.40 10.44
CA ASN A 24 5.52 20.39 11.34
C ASN A 24 5.48 20.90 12.80
N ILE A 25 5.25 20.00 13.74
CA ILE A 25 5.27 20.26 15.17
C ILE A 25 6.70 19.99 15.69
N PRO A 26 7.41 21.00 16.23
CA PRO A 26 8.79 20.81 16.67
C PRO A 26 8.92 19.75 17.77
N GLY A 27 9.84 18.80 17.59
CA GLY A 27 10.14 17.76 18.58
C GLY A 27 9.13 16.62 18.67
N GLU A 28 8.04 16.67 17.91
CA GLU A 28 7.03 15.60 17.87
C GLU A 28 7.19 14.76 16.60
N TYR A 29 7.04 13.45 16.77
CA TYR A 29 7.18 12.47 15.70
C TYR A 29 5.96 11.54 15.73
N ILE A 30 5.43 11.21 14.53
CA ILE A 30 4.37 10.21 14.41
C ILE A 30 5.00 8.83 14.62
N VAL A 31 6.11 8.61 13.91
CA VAL A 31 7.02 7.47 14.05
C VAL A 31 8.47 7.93 13.84
N GLN A 32 9.43 7.06 14.11
CA GLN A 32 10.85 7.39 13.94
C GLN A 32 11.14 7.84 12.50
N GLY A 33 11.67 9.07 12.36
CA GLY A 33 12.01 9.67 11.06
C GLY A 33 10.94 10.60 10.48
N VAL A 34 9.70 10.57 10.98
CA VAL A 34 8.57 11.33 10.41
C VAL A 34 8.04 12.34 11.42
N ARG A 35 8.09 13.63 11.05
CA ARG A 35 7.66 14.69 11.96
C ARG A 35 6.14 14.70 12.05
N SER A 36 5.65 14.84 13.28
CA SER A 36 4.24 15.17 13.51
C SER A 36 3.94 16.52 12.89
N PHE A 37 2.70 16.69 12.43
CA PHE A 37 2.27 17.90 11.75
C PHE A 37 0.83 18.22 12.10
N LYS A 38 0.45 19.46 11.81
CA LYS A 38 -0.95 19.89 11.88
C LYS A 38 -1.28 20.81 10.72
N LEU A 39 -2.58 20.91 10.45
CA LEU A 39 -3.17 21.85 9.52
C LEU A 39 -3.83 22.97 10.33
N ASP A 40 -3.43 24.21 10.12
CA ASP A 40 -4.08 25.35 10.80
C ASP A 40 -5.54 25.52 10.36
N ASN A 41 -5.88 25.09 9.15
CA ASN A 41 -7.25 24.99 8.65
C ASN A 41 -7.59 23.53 8.33
N SER A 42 -8.44 22.92 9.15
CA SER A 42 -9.02 21.62 8.83
C SER A 42 -9.85 21.68 7.54
N VAL A 43 -9.99 20.57 6.82
CA VAL A 43 -10.89 20.50 5.66
C VAL A 43 -12.31 20.94 6.05
N SER A 44 -12.80 20.50 7.21
CA SER A 44 -14.12 20.82 7.75
C SER A 44 -14.33 22.28 8.14
N SER A 45 -13.26 23.07 8.32
CA SER A 45 -13.38 24.51 8.62
C SER A 45 -13.48 25.40 7.40
N LEU A 46 -13.22 24.86 6.21
CA LEU A 46 -13.36 25.59 4.94
C LEU A 46 -14.80 25.50 4.43
N LYS A 47 -15.25 26.50 3.66
CA LYS A 47 -16.60 26.48 3.08
C LYS A 47 -16.70 25.38 2.01
N PRO A 48 -17.76 24.54 2.00
CA PRO A 48 -17.87 23.41 1.07
C PRO A 48 -17.73 23.76 -0.41
N GLU A 49 -18.22 24.93 -0.82
CA GLU A 49 -18.18 25.45 -2.18
C GLU A 49 -16.81 26.00 -2.61
N THR A 50 -15.84 26.07 -1.70
CA THR A 50 -14.49 26.56 -2.00
C THR A 50 -13.81 25.61 -3.00
N GLU A 51 -13.34 26.17 -4.11
CA GLU A 51 -12.50 25.47 -5.07
C GLU A 51 -11.04 25.47 -4.62
N ILE A 52 -10.42 24.30 -4.67
CA ILE A 52 -9.03 24.02 -4.37
C ILE A 52 -8.37 23.49 -5.64
N ARG A 53 -7.12 23.87 -5.89
CA ARG A 53 -6.34 23.44 -7.06
C ARG A 53 -5.01 22.86 -6.63
N PHE A 54 -4.64 21.76 -7.28
CA PHE A 54 -3.34 21.11 -7.12
C PHE A 54 -2.61 21.02 -8.49
N PRO A 55 -1.38 21.55 -8.64
CA PRO A 55 -0.71 22.47 -7.75
C PRO A 55 -1.52 23.77 -7.60
N SER A 56 -1.27 24.51 -6.53
CA SER A 56 -1.91 25.80 -6.32
C SER A 56 -1.44 26.81 -7.38
N ASN A 57 -2.37 27.64 -7.87
CA ASN A 57 -2.10 28.77 -8.77
C ASN A 57 -1.53 28.41 -10.16
N THR A 58 -1.86 27.23 -10.71
CA THR A 58 -1.48 26.84 -12.08
C THR A 58 -2.70 26.58 -12.97
N THR A 59 -2.57 26.90 -14.25
CA THR A 59 -3.61 26.60 -15.27
C THR A 59 -3.70 25.10 -15.54
N ASN A 60 -2.57 24.40 -15.53
CA ASN A 60 -2.50 22.94 -15.50
C ASN A 60 -2.61 22.48 -14.04
N SER A 61 -3.84 22.26 -13.59
CA SER A 61 -4.16 21.83 -12.23
C SER A 61 -5.26 20.77 -12.20
N PHE A 62 -5.26 20.00 -11.13
CA PHE A 62 -6.37 19.19 -10.67
C PHE A 62 -7.26 20.08 -9.78
N ALA A 63 -8.45 20.44 -10.25
CA ALA A 63 -9.43 21.18 -9.45
C ALA A 63 -10.25 20.22 -8.59
N MET A 64 -10.63 20.65 -7.38
CA MET A 64 -11.53 19.93 -6.47
C MET A 64 -12.29 20.92 -5.59
N SER A 65 -13.48 20.58 -5.13
CA SER A 65 -14.15 21.36 -4.08
C SER A 65 -13.87 20.82 -2.68
N VAL A 66 -13.97 21.65 -1.66
CA VAL A 66 -13.92 21.19 -0.25
C VAL A 66 -14.99 20.13 0.00
N GLN A 67 -16.19 20.28 -0.58
CA GLN A 67 -17.26 19.30 -0.46
C GLN A 67 -16.87 17.93 -1.02
N GLU A 68 -16.13 17.88 -2.12
CA GLU A 68 -15.59 16.63 -2.67
C GLU A 68 -14.59 15.99 -1.71
N ILE A 69 -13.64 16.75 -1.16
CA ILE A 69 -12.67 16.24 -0.19
C ILE A 69 -13.38 15.65 1.03
N MET A 70 -14.39 16.35 1.56
CA MET A 70 -15.19 15.85 2.69
C MET A 70 -15.94 14.54 2.35
N ASN A 71 -16.45 14.41 1.12
CA ASN A 71 -17.10 13.18 0.67
C ASN A 71 -16.10 12.03 0.52
N TRP A 72 -14.90 12.31 0.01
CA TRP A 72 -13.81 11.33 -0.07
C TRP A 72 -13.35 10.90 1.33
N GLN A 73 -13.23 11.83 2.28
CA GLN A 73 -12.92 11.53 3.68
C GLN A 73 -13.97 10.61 4.32
N ARG A 74 -15.27 10.88 4.08
CA ARG A 74 -16.39 10.06 4.58
C ARG A 74 -16.45 8.67 3.96
N SER A 75 -15.83 8.46 2.80
CA SER A 75 -15.79 7.16 2.13
C SER A 75 -14.81 6.17 2.76
N TYR A 76 -13.98 6.61 3.72
CA TYR A 76 -12.99 5.76 4.37
C TYR A 76 -13.65 4.59 5.12
N ARG A 77 -13.18 3.37 4.83
CA ARG A 77 -13.59 2.10 5.46
C ARG A 77 -12.37 1.24 5.80
N VAL A 78 -12.54 0.40 6.80
CA VAL A 78 -11.55 -0.62 7.22
C VAL A 78 -12.24 -1.98 7.23
N TYR A 79 -11.65 -2.95 6.56
CA TYR A 79 -12.06 -4.35 6.59
C TYR A 79 -10.97 -5.16 7.26
N ALA A 80 -11.30 -5.95 8.26
CA ALA A 80 -10.35 -6.77 9.00
C ALA A 80 -10.88 -8.19 9.17
N ASP A 81 -9.98 -9.19 9.14
CA ASP A 81 -10.37 -10.57 9.41
C ASP A 81 -10.68 -10.77 10.90
N ASN A 82 -11.90 -11.20 11.18
CA ASN A 82 -12.38 -11.42 12.54
C ASN A 82 -11.80 -12.69 13.21
N ASN A 83 -11.15 -13.57 12.44
CA ASN A 83 -10.56 -14.81 12.92
C ASN A 83 -9.12 -14.61 13.43
N ILE A 84 -8.49 -13.48 13.13
CA ILE A 84 -7.15 -13.17 13.64
C ILE A 84 -7.23 -12.83 15.13
N ARG A 85 -6.53 -13.61 15.95
CA ARG A 85 -6.50 -13.41 17.40
C ARG A 85 -6.03 -11.99 17.75
N GLY A 86 -6.83 -11.30 18.56
CA GLY A 86 -6.54 -9.92 18.98
C GLY A 86 -7.03 -8.84 18.01
N MET A 87 -7.60 -9.22 16.86
CA MET A 87 -8.20 -8.28 15.92
C MET A 87 -9.51 -7.73 16.48
N ASN A 88 -9.49 -6.49 16.96
CA ASN A 88 -10.68 -5.81 17.50
C ASN A 88 -10.63 -4.30 17.23
N LYS A 89 -11.73 -3.60 17.54
CA LYS A 89 -11.87 -2.16 17.26
C LYS A 89 -10.82 -1.31 17.98
N GLU A 90 -10.43 -1.71 19.19
CA GLU A 90 -9.43 -1.00 19.99
C GLU A 90 -8.03 -1.14 19.39
N PHE A 91 -7.66 -2.36 19.01
CA PHE A 91 -6.43 -2.65 18.26
C PHE A 91 -6.37 -1.82 16.98
N LEU A 92 -7.39 -1.91 16.12
CA LEU A 92 -7.44 -1.16 14.86
C LEU A 92 -7.30 0.34 15.11
N LYS A 93 -8.01 0.89 16.10
CA LYS A 93 -7.93 2.32 16.42
C LYS A 93 -6.52 2.73 16.84
N ARG A 94 -5.82 1.92 17.66
CA ARG A 94 -4.42 2.19 18.05
C ARG A 94 -3.46 2.07 16.87
N ALA A 95 -3.56 0.98 16.12
CA ALA A 95 -2.68 0.72 14.98
C ALA A 95 -2.80 1.84 13.93
N LEU A 96 -4.01 2.26 13.57
CA LEU A 96 -4.23 3.36 12.61
C LEU A 96 -3.72 4.73 13.08
N GLN A 97 -3.34 4.87 14.37
CA GLN A 97 -2.67 6.04 14.93
C GLN A 97 -1.14 5.92 14.96
N GLY A 98 -0.56 4.83 14.45
CA GLY A 98 0.87 4.53 14.57
C GLY A 98 1.26 4.07 15.97
N LYS A 99 0.31 3.51 16.73
CA LYS A 99 0.52 3.04 18.11
C LYS A 99 0.46 1.51 18.23
N SER A 100 0.71 0.80 17.14
CA SER A 100 0.95 -0.64 17.16
C SER A 100 2.39 -0.91 17.56
N GLU A 101 2.60 -1.92 18.40
CA GLU A 101 3.94 -2.41 18.71
C GLU A 101 4.52 -3.27 17.57
N ASP A 102 5.85 -3.41 17.58
CA ASP A 102 6.58 -4.29 16.67
C ASP A 102 6.16 -5.76 16.86
N GLY A 103 6.42 -6.61 15.86
CA GLY A 103 6.17 -8.04 15.98
C GLY A 103 4.69 -8.38 15.80
N GLU A 104 4.02 -8.90 16.84
CA GLU A 104 2.67 -9.48 16.69
C GLU A 104 1.61 -8.42 16.33
N GLU A 105 1.69 -7.20 16.87
CA GLU A 105 0.73 -6.13 16.52
C GLU A 105 0.93 -5.65 15.07
N ALA A 106 2.17 -5.38 14.64
CA ALA A 106 2.49 -5.08 13.24
C ALA A 106 2.10 -6.23 12.29
N PHE A 107 2.32 -7.49 12.70
CA PHE A 107 1.96 -8.66 11.88
C PHE A 107 0.45 -8.74 11.61
N ARG A 108 -0.39 -8.46 12.62
CA ARG A 108 -1.86 -8.47 12.47
C ARG A 108 -2.35 -7.51 11.38
N MET A 109 -1.65 -6.41 11.11
CA MET A 109 -2.05 -5.41 10.11
C MET A 109 -2.06 -5.95 8.67
N LYS A 110 -1.40 -7.08 8.39
CA LYS A 110 -1.47 -7.78 7.08
C LYS A 110 -2.89 -8.23 6.73
N PHE A 111 -3.71 -8.45 7.76
CA PHE A 111 -5.10 -8.89 7.65
C PHE A 111 -6.07 -7.72 7.84
N VAL A 112 -5.64 -6.51 7.46
CA VAL A 112 -6.42 -5.29 7.50
C VAL A 112 -6.32 -4.57 6.16
N VAL A 113 -7.48 -4.21 5.60
CA VAL A 113 -7.62 -3.52 4.32
C VAL A 113 -8.28 -2.17 4.57
N ARG A 114 -7.63 -1.09 4.16
CA ARG A 114 -8.15 0.28 4.28
C ARG A 114 -8.55 0.77 2.89
N ILE A 115 -9.79 1.25 2.73
CA ILE A 115 -10.30 1.68 1.43
C ILE A 115 -10.90 3.08 1.54
N SER A 116 -10.63 3.94 0.56
CA SER A 116 -11.32 5.22 0.40
C SER A 116 -11.38 5.60 -1.07
N THR A 117 -12.40 6.37 -1.47
CA THR A 117 -12.36 7.11 -2.72
C THR A 117 -11.16 8.07 -2.69
N CYS A 118 -10.25 7.93 -3.65
CA CYS A 118 -8.95 8.57 -3.62
C CYS A 118 -8.50 8.94 -5.04
N PRO A 119 -8.91 10.11 -5.52
CA PRO A 119 -8.40 10.71 -6.74
C PRO A 119 -6.86 10.75 -6.85
N ILE A 120 -6.39 10.58 -8.08
CA ILE A 120 -4.98 10.72 -8.46
C ILE A 120 -4.74 12.15 -8.96
N LEU A 121 -3.76 12.82 -8.37
CA LEU A 121 -3.40 14.21 -8.66
C LEU A 121 -2.34 14.32 -9.75
N MET A 122 -1.40 13.38 -9.77
CA MET A 122 -0.30 13.32 -10.73
C MET A 122 0.13 11.86 -10.96
N GLU A 123 0.85 11.62 -12.06
CA GLU A 123 1.51 10.35 -12.34
C GLU A 123 2.78 10.19 -11.50
N PHE A 124 3.40 8.99 -11.48
CA PHE A 124 4.63 8.78 -10.69
C PHE A 124 5.83 9.59 -11.18
N ASP A 125 5.83 10.04 -12.44
CA ASP A 125 6.83 10.96 -13.01
C ASP A 125 6.52 12.44 -12.72
N ALA A 126 5.57 12.70 -11.81
CA ALA A 126 5.10 14.00 -11.36
C ALA A 126 4.34 14.85 -12.40
N LYS A 127 3.95 14.26 -13.53
CA LYS A 127 3.05 14.93 -14.47
C LYS A 127 1.65 15.08 -13.85
N ILE A 128 1.17 16.31 -13.76
CA ILE A 128 -0.16 16.63 -13.24
C ILE A 128 -1.23 16.03 -14.14
N ILE A 129 -2.22 15.39 -13.51
CA ILE A 129 -3.43 14.94 -14.19
C ILE A 129 -4.44 16.07 -14.12
N CYS A 130 -4.53 16.87 -15.19
CA CYS A 130 -5.48 17.98 -15.25
C CYS A 130 -6.92 17.47 -15.11
N ARG A 131 -7.70 18.20 -14.31
CA ARG A 131 -9.10 17.87 -14.02
C ARG A 131 -9.91 19.15 -13.78
N ASN A 132 -11.06 19.24 -14.44
CA ASN A 132 -12.08 20.26 -14.21
C ASN A 132 -13.16 19.75 -13.25
N LEU A 133 -13.82 20.65 -12.52
CA LEU A 133 -14.86 20.30 -11.52
C LEU A 133 -16.08 19.58 -12.09
N ASN A 134 -16.37 19.74 -13.39
CA ASN A 134 -17.46 19.04 -14.06
C ASN A 134 -17.14 17.57 -14.39
N GLU A 135 -15.88 17.14 -14.25
CA GLU A 135 -15.48 15.76 -14.48
C GLU A 135 -15.71 14.90 -13.24
N ASN A 136 -16.37 13.76 -13.41
CA ASN A 136 -16.76 12.87 -12.31
C ASN A 136 -15.88 11.61 -12.17
N TRP A 137 -14.91 11.39 -13.07
CA TRP A 137 -14.01 10.22 -12.98
C TRP A 137 -13.24 10.12 -11.64
N PRO A 138 -12.87 11.21 -10.92
CA PRO A 138 -12.16 11.10 -9.65
C PRO A 138 -12.94 10.33 -8.58
N ASN A 139 -14.28 10.40 -8.62
CA ASN A 139 -15.16 9.73 -7.67
C ASN A 139 -15.24 8.22 -7.88
N ARG A 140 -14.63 7.69 -8.96
CA ARG A 140 -14.63 6.27 -9.30
C ARG A 140 -13.36 5.55 -8.90
N ILE A 141 -12.35 6.27 -8.39
CA ILE A 141 -11.07 5.70 -8.01
C ILE A 141 -11.07 5.40 -6.50
N LYS A 142 -10.76 4.16 -6.14
CA LYS A 142 -10.58 3.70 -4.76
C LYS A 142 -9.10 3.41 -4.53
N LEU A 143 -8.52 3.91 -3.44
CA LEU A 143 -7.19 3.48 -3.00
C LEU A 143 -7.36 2.42 -1.92
N VAL A 144 -6.74 1.26 -2.14
CA VAL A 144 -6.85 0.07 -1.28
C VAL A 144 -5.48 -0.16 -0.64
N SER A 145 -5.36 0.17 0.64
CA SER A 145 -4.09 0.07 1.37
C SER A 145 -4.05 -1.18 2.23
N VAL A 146 -3.07 -2.04 1.97
CA VAL A 146 -2.88 -3.32 2.67
C VAL A 146 -1.42 -3.46 3.05
N THR A 147 -1.16 -3.83 4.29
CA THR A 147 0.21 -4.12 4.76
C THR A 147 0.75 -5.38 4.09
N GLY A 148 1.97 -5.34 3.58
CA GLY A 148 2.62 -6.50 2.96
C GLY A 148 3.27 -7.46 3.95
N ILE A 149 3.62 -8.66 3.48
CA ILE A 149 4.62 -9.51 4.14
C ILE A 149 6.00 -8.92 3.81
N ASP A 150 6.80 -8.64 4.83
CA ASP A 150 8.03 -7.88 4.68
C ASP A 150 9.24 -8.69 5.15
N PHE A 151 10.15 -8.95 4.21
CA PHE A 151 11.41 -9.63 4.47
C PHE A 151 12.60 -8.67 4.47
N ALA A 152 12.41 -7.35 4.63
CA ALA A 152 13.47 -6.34 4.68
C ALA A 152 14.43 -6.47 5.87
N GLY A 153 14.09 -7.30 6.85
CA GLY A 153 14.96 -7.57 7.99
C GLY A 153 15.05 -6.38 8.94
N ARG A 154 13.92 -5.74 9.24
CA ARG A 154 13.83 -4.61 10.19
C ARG A 154 13.06 -5.03 11.42
N LYS A 155 13.29 -4.33 12.53
CA LYS A 155 12.68 -4.59 13.84
C LYS A 155 11.14 -4.76 13.78
N HIS A 156 10.47 -3.93 12.99
CA HIS A 156 9.02 -3.97 12.81
C HIS A 156 8.54 -5.25 12.11
N ASP A 157 9.39 -5.82 11.26
CA ASP A 157 9.14 -7.00 10.44
C ASP A 157 9.59 -8.30 11.15
N VAL A 158 9.98 -8.23 12.43
CA VAL A 158 10.45 -9.40 13.19
C VAL A 158 9.43 -10.55 13.18
N GLY A 159 8.14 -10.22 13.22
CA GLY A 159 7.06 -11.20 13.14
C GLY A 159 7.10 -12.01 11.84
N ASP A 160 7.40 -11.35 10.70
CA ASP A 160 7.50 -12.03 9.40
C ASP A 160 8.68 -13.00 9.38
N ILE A 161 9.84 -12.54 9.84
CA ILE A 161 11.05 -13.36 9.87
C ILE A 161 10.86 -14.60 10.75
N LEU A 162 10.38 -14.40 11.98
CA LEU A 162 10.19 -15.50 12.92
C LEU A 162 9.12 -16.51 12.47
N TYR A 163 8.13 -16.05 11.71
CA TYR A 163 6.99 -16.88 11.31
C TYR A 163 7.20 -17.61 9.99
N TYR A 164 7.82 -16.95 9.01
CA TYR A 164 7.97 -17.46 7.64
C TYR A 164 9.35 -18.03 7.32
N VAL A 165 10.43 -17.65 8.02
CA VAL A 165 11.79 -18.14 7.70
C VAL A 165 12.20 -19.21 8.71
N SER A 166 12.32 -20.48 8.29
CA SER A 166 12.56 -21.62 9.20
C SER A 166 13.96 -21.62 9.81
N ASN A 167 14.97 -21.19 9.05
CA ASN A 167 16.37 -21.17 9.45
C ASN A 167 16.86 -19.77 9.86
N TRP A 168 15.96 -18.85 10.27
CA TRP A 168 16.31 -17.45 10.57
C TRP A 168 17.47 -17.30 11.57
N ARG A 169 17.59 -18.22 12.55
CA ARG A 169 18.67 -18.23 13.54
C ARG A 169 20.05 -18.44 12.92
N GLU A 170 20.12 -19.10 11.77
CA GLU A 170 21.36 -19.35 11.04
C GLU A 170 21.75 -18.13 10.19
N ILE A 171 20.76 -17.29 9.87
CA ILE A 171 20.93 -16.09 9.06
C ILE A 171 21.36 -14.88 9.89
N TYR A 172 20.69 -14.65 11.01
CA TYR A 172 20.90 -13.44 11.82
C TYR A 172 21.76 -13.70 13.07
N GLU A 173 22.48 -12.67 13.52
CA GLU A 173 23.06 -12.65 14.85
C GLU A 173 21.94 -12.63 15.89
N MET A 174 22.11 -13.34 17.01
CA MET A 174 21.09 -13.43 18.05
C MET A 174 21.23 -12.28 19.06
N SER A 175 20.11 -11.72 19.50
CA SER A 175 20.09 -10.83 20.66
C SER A 175 20.56 -11.56 21.92
N HIS A 176 21.32 -10.87 22.78
CA HIS A 176 21.74 -11.41 24.07
C HIS A 176 20.62 -11.41 25.14
N ILE A 177 19.50 -10.76 24.84
CA ILE A 177 18.42 -10.48 25.81
C ILE A 177 17.10 -11.16 25.39
N LYS A 178 16.87 -11.30 24.09
CA LYS A 178 15.63 -11.86 23.53
C LYS A 178 15.93 -12.97 22.53
N ASP A 179 14.97 -13.86 22.34
CA ASP A 179 15.05 -14.92 21.34
C ASP A 179 14.68 -14.40 19.93
N GLU A 180 15.40 -13.36 19.50
CA GLU A 180 15.12 -12.55 18.31
C GLU A 180 16.44 -12.13 17.63
N PRO A 181 16.42 -11.71 16.35
CA PRO A 181 17.58 -11.13 15.69
C PRO A 181 18.14 -9.91 16.44
N ALA A 182 19.47 -9.80 16.53
CA ALA A 182 20.15 -8.63 17.06
C ALA A 182 20.01 -7.43 16.12
N LEU A 183 19.92 -6.22 16.69
CA LEU A 183 19.72 -4.99 15.94
C LEU A 183 21.04 -4.26 15.63
N LEU A 184 21.15 -3.78 14.41
CA LEU A 184 22.07 -2.76 13.93
C LEU A 184 21.33 -1.41 13.93
N ASN A 185 21.93 -0.39 14.54
CA ASN A 185 21.37 0.97 14.59
C ASN A 185 19.91 1.03 15.08
N GLU A 186 19.55 0.13 16.02
CA GLU A 186 18.21 0.01 16.63
C GLU A 186 17.06 -0.31 15.64
N ARG A 187 17.36 -0.57 14.36
CA ARG A 187 16.36 -0.74 13.30
C ARG A 187 16.54 -2.01 12.48
N ASP A 188 17.72 -2.23 11.93
CA ASP A 188 17.97 -3.30 10.95
C ASP A 188 18.50 -4.56 11.66
N PHE A 189 18.20 -5.76 11.17
CA PHE A 189 18.77 -7.00 11.73
C PHE A 189 20.23 -7.18 11.31
N ARG A 190 21.06 -7.65 12.24
CA ARG A 190 22.45 -8.00 11.95
C ARG A 190 22.52 -9.37 11.27
N LEU A 191 23.02 -9.39 10.03
CA LEU A 191 23.33 -10.61 9.31
C LEU A 191 24.63 -11.24 9.80
N LYS A 192 24.69 -12.57 9.83
CA LYS A 192 25.94 -13.31 10.02
C LYS A 192 26.80 -13.21 8.76
N LYS A 193 28.12 -13.07 8.94
CA LYS A 193 29.09 -12.83 7.85
C LYS A 193 29.13 -13.93 6.76
N LEU A 194 28.60 -15.13 7.05
CA LEU A 194 28.50 -16.27 6.13
C LEU A 194 27.17 -17.01 6.38
N CYS A 195 26.05 -16.30 6.30
CA CYS A 195 24.74 -16.90 6.46
C CYS A 195 24.35 -17.80 5.26
N PRO A 196 23.60 -18.89 5.48
CA PRO A 196 22.92 -19.59 4.40
C PRO A 196 21.81 -18.72 3.79
N ALA A 197 21.30 -19.13 2.63
CA ALA A 197 20.05 -18.59 2.11
C ALA A 197 18.88 -18.92 3.05
N GLY A 198 17.87 -18.06 3.06
CA GLY A 198 16.67 -18.26 3.84
C GLY A 198 15.85 -19.43 3.32
N GLU A 199 15.33 -20.23 4.26
CA GLU A 199 14.39 -21.29 3.97
C GLU A 199 13.00 -20.84 4.40
N LEU A 200 12.06 -20.83 3.47
CA LEU A 200 10.69 -20.39 3.75
C LEU A 200 9.81 -21.55 4.21
N HIS A 201 8.95 -21.29 5.19
CA HIS A 201 7.75 -22.05 5.46
C HIS A 201 6.70 -21.82 4.36
N GLN A 202 6.96 -22.34 3.16
CA GLN A 202 6.20 -22.04 1.94
C GLN A 202 4.68 -22.23 2.10
N LYS A 203 4.25 -23.30 2.77
CA LYS A 203 2.81 -23.55 3.01
C LYS A 203 2.15 -22.45 3.84
N ARG A 204 2.85 -21.91 4.86
CA ARG A 204 2.33 -20.80 5.67
C ARG A 204 2.24 -19.54 4.84
N LEU A 205 3.33 -19.20 4.13
CA LEU A 205 3.39 -18.03 3.26
C LEU A 205 2.28 -18.05 2.20
N LEU A 206 2.09 -19.17 1.50
CA LEU A 206 1.03 -19.32 0.51
C LEU A 206 -0.37 -19.13 1.11
N ASN A 207 -0.65 -19.78 2.25
CA ASN A 207 -1.95 -19.66 2.91
C ASN A 207 -2.27 -18.23 3.31
N ASP A 208 -1.30 -17.52 3.91
CA ASP A 208 -1.52 -16.16 4.38
C ASP A 208 -1.60 -15.17 3.21
N LEU A 209 -0.80 -15.34 2.15
CA LEU A 209 -0.95 -14.54 0.91
C LEU A 209 -2.31 -14.76 0.24
N MET A 210 -2.81 -16.00 0.19
CA MET A 210 -4.15 -16.29 -0.30
C MET A 210 -5.22 -15.66 0.59
N HIS A 211 -5.04 -15.70 1.91
CA HIS A 211 -5.96 -15.08 2.84
C HIS A 211 -6.01 -13.55 2.65
N MET A 212 -4.85 -12.90 2.59
CA MET A 212 -4.73 -11.46 2.32
C MET A 212 -5.37 -11.08 0.97
N ALA A 213 -5.20 -11.91 -0.07
CA ALA A 213 -5.84 -11.71 -1.36
C ALA A 213 -7.36 -11.84 -1.31
N ARG A 214 -7.89 -12.85 -0.62
CA ARG A 214 -9.33 -12.96 -0.39
C ARG A 214 -9.88 -11.74 0.32
N LEU A 215 -9.24 -11.34 1.41
CA LEU A 215 -9.72 -10.23 2.23
C LEU A 215 -9.80 -8.93 1.42
N ARG A 216 -8.75 -8.59 0.66
CA ARG A 216 -8.74 -7.37 -0.16
C ARG A 216 -9.72 -7.43 -1.32
N LEU A 217 -9.83 -8.56 -2.03
CA LEU A 217 -10.77 -8.69 -3.16
C LEU A 217 -12.23 -8.65 -2.68
N ARG A 218 -12.54 -9.24 -1.53
CA ARG A 218 -13.87 -9.11 -0.90
C ARG A 218 -14.17 -7.67 -0.49
N ALA A 219 -13.19 -6.96 0.07
CA ALA A 219 -13.34 -5.55 0.40
C ALA A 219 -13.57 -4.69 -0.85
N CYS A 220 -12.82 -4.92 -1.93
CA CYS A 220 -13.04 -4.28 -3.24
C CYS A 220 -14.46 -4.58 -3.77
N ASP A 221 -14.89 -5.84 -3.74
CA ASP A 221 -16.22 -6.25 -4.20
C ASP A 221 -17.33 -5.58 -3.38
N ALA A 222 -17.19 -5.52 -2.04
CA ALA A 222 -18.12 -4.85 -1.15
C ALA A 222 -18.22 -3.34 -1.42
N GLU A 223 -17.12 -2.72 -1.85
CA GLU A 223 -17.04 -1.30 -2.23
C GLU A 223 -17.49 -1.03 -3.68
N GLY A 224 -17.99 -2.06 -4.39
CA GLY A 224 -18.50 -1.94 -5.76
C GLY A 224 -17.41 -1.74 -6.82
N VAL A 225 -16.16 -2.10 -6.51
CA VAL A 225 -15.06 -2.03 -7.47
C VAL A 225 -15.32 -3.00 -8.62
N GLN A 226 -15.16 -2.50 -9.84
CA GLN A 226 -15.38 -3.26 -11.07
C GLN A 226 -14.08 -3.72 -11.70
N ILE A 227 -13.03 -2.89 -11.64
CA ILE A 227 -11.70 -3.24 -12.13
C ILE A 227 -10.70 -3.07 -11.00
N VAL A 228 -9.95 -4.11 -10.68
CA VAL A 228 -8.92 -4.08 -9.63
C VAL A 228 -7.56 -3.90 -10.28
N VAL A 229 -6.83 -2.84 -9.93
CA VAL A 229 -5.44 -2.64 -10.36
C VAL A 229 -4.50 -3.00 -9.21
N GLU A 230 -3.64 -4.00 -9.43
CA GLU A 230 -2.71 -4.58 -8.46
C GLU A 230 -1.27 -4.34 -8.91
N THR A 231 -0.36 -4.06 -7.97
CA THR A 231 1.11 -4.03 -8.23
C THR A 231 1.83 -5.24 -7.63
N GLY A 232 1.07 -6.15 -7.04
CA GLY A 232 1.55 -7.24 -6.18
C GLY A 232 2.07 -6.74 -4.83
N ILE A 233 1.83 -7.55 -3.79
CA ILE A 233 2.28 -7.29 -2.42
C ILE A 233 3.60 -8.03 -2.19
N GLY A 234 4.59 -7.34 -1.59
CA GLY A 234 5.87 -7.96 -1.22
C GLY A 234 6.80 -8.27 -2.39
N LEU A 235 6.56 -7.71 -3.58
CA LEU A 235 7.35 -7.99 -4.80
C LEU A 235 8.57 -7.08 -5.00
N GLY A 236 8.70 -6.02 -4.19
CA GLY A 236 9.78 -5.02 -4.28
C GLY A 236 10.93 -5.29 -3.30
N VAL A 237 11.43 -4.24 -2.64
CA VAL A 237 12.50 -4.30 -1.62
C VAL A 237 12.18 -5.30 -0.49
N PHE A 238 10.89 -5.51 -0.25
CA PHE A 238 10.37 -6.37 0.81
C PHE A 238 10.37 -7.86 0.46
N ALA A 239 10.81 -8.24 -0.76
CA ALA A 239 10.84 -9.64 -1.19
C ALA A 239 11.92 -10.48 -0.47
N GLY A 240 12.93 -9.85 0.15
CA GLY A 240 13.95 -10.56 0.93
C GLY A 240 15.19 -10.97 0.14
N GLU A 241 15.59 -10.17 -0.84
CA GLU A 241 16.78 -10.40 -1.68
C GLU A 241 18.06 -10.61 -0.85
N HIS A 242 18.22 -9.83 0.23
CA HIS A 242 19.40 -9.93 1.10
C HIS A 242 19.48 -11.21 1.94
N ILE A 243 18.39 -11.99 2.01
CA ILE A 243 18.38 -13.35 2.56
C ILE A 243 18.12 -14.41 1.48
N GLY A 244 18.06 -14.03 0.19
CA GLY A 244 17.93 -14.93 -0.94
C GLY A 244 16.59 -15.67 -1.04
N VAL A 245 15.47 -15.05 -0.63
CA VAL A 245 14.12 -15.65 -0.70
C VAL A 245 13.18 -14.97 -1.70
N ASP A 246 13.64 -13.91 -2.35
CA ASP A 246 12.83 -13.00 -3.17
C ASP A 246 12.15 -13.68 -4.37
N GLU A 247 12.86 -14.53 -5.12
CA GLU A 247 12.26 -15.31 -6.21
C GLU A 247 11.09 -16.16 -5.68
N THR A 248 11.30 -16.90 -4.58
CA THR A 248 10.27 -17.76 -4.00
C THR A 248 9.06 -16.95 -3.51
N VAL A 249 9.28 -15.78 -2.91
CA VAL A 249 8.20 -14.88 -2.48
C VAL A 249 7.38 -14.40 -3.67
N ARG A 250 8.04 -13.94 -4.75
CA ARG A 250 7.36 -13.45 -5.96
C ARG A 250 6.50 -14.52 -6.62
N ILE A 251 7.06 -15.72 -6.78
CA ILE A 251 6.34 -16.89 -7.32
C ILE A 251 5.13 -17.22 -6.45
N THR A 252 5.33 -17.29 -5.12
CA THR A 252 4.26 -17.65 -4.19
C THR A 252 3.13 -16.62 -4.22
N ALA A 253 3.44 -15.33 -4.33
CA ALA A 253 2.46 -14.27 -4.45
C ALA A 253 1.61 -14.38 -5.73
N ALA A 254 2.22 -14.69 -6.88
CA ALA A 254 1.52 -14.93 -8.14
C ALA A 254 0.57 -16.13 -8.02
N ILE A 255 1.06 -17.25 -7.49
CA ILE A 255 0.26 -18.47 -7.25
C ILE A 255 -0.90 -18.18 -6.30
N ALA A 256 -0.67 -17.43 -5.23
CA ALA A 256 -1.68 -17.14 -4.22
C ALA A 256 -2.88 -16.38 -4.79
N ILE A 257 -2.65 -15.25 -5.47
CA ILE A 257 -3.76 -14.48 -6.04
C ILE A 257 -4.45 -15.25 -7.16
N ARG A 258 -3.71 -15.97 -8.00
CA ARG A 258 -4.27 -16.84 -9.02
C ARG A 258 -5.24 -17.86 -8.40
N ALA A 259 -4.78 -18.59 -7.38
CA ALA A 259 -5.57 -19.61 -6.70
C ALA A 259 -6.85 -19.02 -6.09
N VAL A 260 -6.78 -17.81 -5.52
CA VAL A 260 -7.97 -17.11 -5.01
C VAL A 260 -8.95 -16.77 -6.13
N LEU A 261 -8.47 -16.30 -7.29
CA LEU A 261 -9.35 -15.97 -8.41
C LEU A 261 -9.98 -17.21 -9.03
N GLU A 262 -9.27 -18.32 -9.12
CA GLU A 262 -9.84 -19.58 -9.61
C GLU A 262 -10.86 -20.17 -8.63
N GLN A 263 -10.61 -20.08 -7.31
CA GLN A 263 -11.50 -20.61 -6.28
C GLN A 263 -12.73 -19.74 -6.03
N ASP A 264 -12.54 -18.41 -5.95
CA ASP A 264 -13.57 -17.46 -5.50
C ASP A 264 -14.08 -16.56 -6.62
N GLY A 265 -13.51 -16.63 -7.83
CA GLY A 265 -13.82 -15.72 -8.95
C GLY A 265 -15.31 -15.58 -9.26
N SER A 266 -16.05 -16.69 -9.19
CA SER A 266 -17.49 -16.73 -9.43
C SER A 266 -18.34 -16.11 -8.31
N SER A 267 -17.75 -15.89 -7.13
CA SER A 267 -18.44 -15.32 -5.96
C SER A 267 -18.43 -13.80 -5.92
N TYR A 268 -17.48 -13.16 -6.61
CA TYR A 268 -17.40 -11.70 -6.68
C TYR A 268 -18.51 -11.15 -7.59
N LYS A 269 -19.31 -10.21 -7.09
CA LYS A 269 -20.50 -9.70 -7.78
C LYS A 269 -20.20 -8.52 -8.68
N ASN A 270 -19.23 -7.70 -8.29
CA ASN A 270 -18.91 -6.42 -8.91
C ASN A 270 -17.64 -6.49 -9.74
N ILE A 271 -16.64 -7.28 -9.31
CA ILE A 271 -15.34 -7.38 -10.00
C ILE A 271 -15.52 -8.06 -11.36
N ARG A 272 -15.11 -7.35 -12.42
CA ARG A 272 -15.21 -7.76 -13.83
C ARG A 272 -13.86 -8.01 -14.48
N GLY A 273 -12.77 -7.61 -13.84
CA GLY A 273 -11.44 -7.78 -14.36
C GLY A 273 -10.38 -7.31 -13.39
N ILE A 274 -9.19 -7.87 -13.56
CA ILE A 274 -8.00 -7.52 -12.77
C ILE A 274 -6.88 -7.13 -13.70
N VAL A 275 -6.18 -6.06 -13.34
CA VAL A 275 -5.00 -5.57 -14.05
C VAL A 275 -3.81 -5.62 -13.10
N PHE A 276 -2.81 -6.43 -13.41
CA PHE A 276 -1.52 -6.39 -12.72
C PHE A 276 -0.62 -5.36 -13.40
N ALA A 277 -0.46 -4.21 -12.76
CA ALA A 277 0.47 -3.15 -13.15
C ALA A 277 1.84 -3.44 -12.54
N LEU A 278 2.63 -4.29 -13.20
CA LEU A 278 3.94 -4.75 -12.74
C LEU A 278 5.02 -4.02 -13.56
N PRO A 279 5.70 -3.00 -13.02
CA PRO A 279 6.74 -2.33 -13.77
C PRO A 279 7.92 -3.29 -13.97
N ILE A 280 8.45 -3.32 -15.18
CA ILE A 280 9.75 -3.96 -15.43
C ILE A 280 10.82 -3.11 -14.73
N ILE A 281 11.39 -3.64 -13.65
CA ILE A 281 12.55 -3.05 -12.98
C ILE A 281 13.76 -3.75 -13.60
N ASP A 282 14.39 -3.11 -14.59
CA ASP A 282 15.63 -3.57 -15.21
C ASP A 282 16.71 -3.76 -14.12
N VAL A 283 17.02 -5.02 -13.79
CA VAL A 283 18.22 -5.39 -13.03
C VAL A 283 19.28 -5.83 -14.03
N GLU A 284 20.25 -4.94 -14.24
CA GLU A 284 21.55 -5.15 -14.87
C GLU A 284 21.63 -5.79 -16.27
N LYS A 285 22.03 -4.97 -17.26
CA LYS A 285 22.32 -5.32 -18.66
C LYS A 285 23.42 -6.38 -18.91
N ASN A 286 23.96 -7.04 -17.88
CA ASN A 286 25.24 -7.76 -17.99
C ASN A 286 25.22 -9.25 -17.62
N SER A 287 24.07 -9.92 -17.47
CA SER A 287 24.06 -11.38 -17.34
C SER A 287 23.07 -12.04 -18.30
N THR A 288 23.47 -13.19 -18.84
CA THR A 288 22.78 -13.95 -19.90
C THR A 288 21.47 -14.63 -19.47
N SER A 289 20.89 -14.27 -18.31
CA SER A 289 19.57 -14.73 -17.88
C SER A 289 18.83 -13.59 -17.16
N ILE A 290 18.17 -12.74 -17.93
CA ILE A 290 17.30 -11.68 -17.39
C ILE A 290 15.97 -12.33 -17.05
N ARG A 291 15.81 -12.81 -15.80
CA ARG A 291 14.49 -13.07 -15.22
C ARG A 291 14.12 -11.85 -14.39
N ASP A 292 13.21 -11.03 -14.91
CA ASP A 292 12.66 -9.90 -14.18
C ASP A 292 11.36 -10.29 -13.46
N THR A 293 10.96 -9.53 -12.44
CA THR A 293 9.72 -9.75 -11.67
C THR A 293 8.50 -9.89 -12.58
N PHE A 294 8.48 -9.18 -13.70
CA PHE A 294 7.39 -9.24 -14.68
C PHE A 294 7.31 -10.61 -15.34
N SER A 295 8.42 -11.11 -15.89
CA SER A 295 8.49 -12.38 -16.61
C SER A 295 8.20 -13.56 -15.70
N GLU A 296 8.77 -13.57 -14.49
CA GLU A 296 8.49 -14.61 -13.49
C GLU A 296 7.00 -14.62 -13.09
N PHE A 297 6.43 -13.44 -12.84
CA PHE A 297 5.02 -13.34 -12.50
C PHE A 297 4.12 -13.82 -13.64
N VAL A 298 4.44 -13.43 -14.88
CA VAL A 298 3.70 -13.85 -16.08
C VAL A 298 3.76 -15.37 -16.25
N GLU A 299 4.94 -15.97 -16.17
CA GLU A 299 5.15 -17.41 -16.31
C GLU A 299 4.27 -18.20 -15.32
N HIS A 300 4.35 -17.87 -14.04
CA HIS A 300 3.62 -18.59 -12.99
C HIS A 300 2.12 -18.28 -12.94
N PHE A 301 1.71 -17.12 -13.46
CA PHE A 301 0.29 -16.80 -13.58
C PHE A 301 -0.35 -17.53 -14.76
N GLN A 302 0.37 -17.69 -15.87
CA GLN A 302 -0.15 -18.27 -17.11
C GLN A 302 -0.06 -19.80 -17.17
N GLU A 303 0.86 -20.43 -16.45
CA GLU A 303 1.08 -21.88 -16.50
C GLU A 303 0.79 -22.57 -15.14
N PRO A 304 -0.11 -23.57 -15.08
CA PRO A 304 -1.02 -24.01 -16.15
C PRO A 304 -2.04 -22.93 -16.53
N PRO A 305 -2.80 -23.06 -17.64
CA PRO A 305 -3.75 -22.04 -18.10
C PRO A 305 -4.69 -21.57 -17.00
N TYR A 306 -4.73 -20.26 -16.81
CA TYR A 306 -5.62 -19.59 -15.86
C TYR A 306 -7.10 -19.85 -16.20
N ASN A 307 -7.88 -20.33 -15.23
CA ASN A 307 -9.25 -20.81 -15.44
C ASN A 307 -10.28 -20.18 -14.48
N SER A 308 -10.22 -18.86 -14.29
CA SER A 308 -11.24 -18.11 -13.56
C SER A 308 -12.20 -17.42 -14.53
N PRO A 309 -13.48 -17.16 -14.14
CA PRO A 309 -14.37 -16.30 -14.90
C PRO A 309 -13.95 -14.82 -14.93
N ILE A 310 -13.07 -14.39 -14.02
CA ILE A 310 -12.59 -13.00 -13.98
C ILE A 310 -11.37 -12.86 -14.89
N PRO A 311 -11.45 -12.09 -15.99
CA PRO A 311 -10.32 -11.87 -16.88
C PRO A 311 -9.17 -11.13 -16.18
N VAL A 312 -7.94 -11.50 -16.53
CA VAL A 312 -6.72 -10.91 -16.00
C VAL A 312 -5.90 -10.32 -17.14
N MET A 313 -5.43 -9.10 -16.96
CA MET A 313 -4.43 -8.45 -17.81
C MET A 313 -3.17 -8.21 -16.98
N ILE A 314 -2.01 -8.59 -17.50
CA ILE A 314 -0.71 -8.25 -16.90
C ILE A 314 -0.07 -7.21 -17.82
N ALA A 315 0.32 -6.06 -17.27
CA ALA A 315 0.78 -4.92 -18.03
C ALA A 315 2.00 -4.26 -17.37
N ASP A 316 3.04 -4.03 -18.17
CA ASP A 316 4.15 -3.14 -17.81
C ASP A 316 3.73 -1.69 -18.11
N GLN A 317 2.92 -1.13 -17.20
CA GLN A 317 2.45 0.24 -17.30
C GLN A 317 2.37 0.91 -15.92
N ASP A 318 2.40 2.23 -15.93
CA ASP A 318 2.19 3.05 -14.75
C ASP A 318 0.76 2.83 -14.21
N MET A 319 0.67 2.46 -12.93
CA MET A 319 -0.58 2.13 -12.25
C MET A 319 -1.56 3.32 -12.25
N HIS A 320 -1.06 4.55 -12.05
CA HIS A 320 -1.89 5.76 -12.07
C HIS A 320 -2.53 5.97 -13.43
N ARG A 321 -1.73 5.82 -14.50
CA ARG A 321 -2.22 5.96 -15.88
C ARG A 321 -3.34 4.97 -16.19
N LEU A 322 -3.15 3.70 -15.84
CA LEU A 322 -4.17 2.66 -16.01
C LEU A 322 -5.43 3.00 -15.23
N THR A 323 -5.29 3.30 -13.94
CA THR A 323 -6.40 3.62 -13.04
C THR A 323 -7.21 4.81 -13.54
N VAL A 324 -6.57 5.92 -13.93
CA VAL A 324 -7.27 7.10 -14.46
C VAL A 324 -7.94 6.81 -15.80
N ALA A 325 -7.28 6.07 -16.70
CA ALA A 325 -7.89 5.69 -17.97
C ALA A 325 -9.17 4.87 -17.77
N ILE A 326 -9.13 3.87 -16.89
CA ILE A 326 -10.28 3.01 -16.54
C ILE A 326 -11.41 3.84 -15.90
N ALA A 327 -11.08 4.72 -14.96
CA ALA A 327 -12.05 5.61 -14.31
C ALA A 327 -12.73 6.55 -15.32
N ARG A 328 -11.98 7.07 -16.30
CA ARG A 328 -12.51 7.92 -17.38
C ARG A 328 -13.43 7.16 -18.34
N GLN A 329 -13.21 5.85 -18.54
CA GLN A 329 -14.14 4.97 -19.26
C GLN A 329 -15.42 4.67 -18.46
N GLY A 330 -15.47 5.07 -17.19
CA GLY A 330 -16.66 5.00 -16.37
C GLY A 330 -16.73 3.78 -15.45
N PHE A 331 -15.64 3.04 -15.27
CA PHE A 331 -15.61 1.96 -14.28
C PHE A 331 -15.24 2.50 -12.91
N ILE A 332 -15.79 1.88 -11.85
CA ILE A 332 -15.23 2.00 -10.50
C ILE A 332 -13.99 1.13 -10.46
N VAL A 333 -12.86 1.74 -10.15
CA VAL A 333 -11.53 1.11 -10.21
C VAL A 333 -10.84 1.23 -8.87
N SER A 334 -10.11 0.20 -8.46
CA SER A 334 -9.22 0.27 -7.31
C SER A 334 -7.77 0.30 -7.72
N GLU A 335 -6.97 0.97 -6.89
CA GLU A 335 -5.52 1.00 -6.97
C GLU A 335 -4.93 0.45 -5.67
N LEU A 336 -4.02 -0.52 -5.77
CA LEU A 336 -3.38 -1.13 -4.59
C LEU A 336 -2.24 -0.25 -4.07
N ASN A 337 -2.32 0.11 -2.80
CA ASN A 337 -1.21 0.65 -2.02
C ASN A 337 -0.59 -0.45 -1.14
N PRO A 338 0.63 -0.94 -1.47
CA PRO A 338 1.38 -1.83 -0.59
C PRO A 338 1.93 -1.02 0.58
N ALA A 339 1.24 -1.08 1.71
CA ALA A 339 1.52 -0.22 2.85
C ALA A 339 2.49 -0.83 3.85
N ASP A 340 3.05 0.03 4.68
CA ASP A 340 3.88 -0.33 5.82
C ASP A 340 3.06 -1.02 6.95
N SER A 341 3.75 -1.70 7.85
CA SER A 341 3.17 -2.55 8.89
C SER A 341 2.60 -1.82 10.09
N HIS A 342 2.93 -0.53 10.25
CA HIS A 342 2.39 0.31 11.32
C HIS A 342 0.95 0.79 11.09
N GLY A 343 0.36 0.52 9.92
CA GLY A 343 -1.03 0.86 9.66
C GLY A 343 -1.34 2.35 9.48
N VAL A 344 -0.33 3.22 9.50
CA VAL A 344 -0.47 4.63 9.14
C VAL A 344 -0.29 4.79 7.64
N PHE A 345 -1.24 5.43 6.97
CA PHE A 345 -1.14 5.65 5.52
C PHE A 345 -0.07 6.69 5.23
N GLY A 346 0.85 6.36 4.32
CA GLY A 346 1.90 7.29 3.91
C GLY A 346 2.82 7.61 5.08
N GLU A 347 3.05 6.65 5.98
CA GLU A 347 3.81 6.84 7.20
C GLU A 347 5.10 7.65 6.99
N TYR A 348 5.90 7.29 5.98
CA TYR A 348 7.18 7.91 5.68
C TYR A 348 7.13 8.98 4.58
N TRP A 349 5.97 9.59 4.29
CA TRP A 349 5.80 10.51 3.17
C TRP A 349 6.77 11.72 3.18
N GLN A 350 7.26 12.12 4.36
CA GLN A 350 8.24 13.21 4.52
C GLN A 350 9.70 12.78 4.30
N ASN A 351 9.99 11.48 4.19
CA ASN A 351 11.36 10.95 4.09
C ASN A 351 11.98 11.12 2.69
N ARG A 352 11.19 11.59 1.70
CA ARG A 352 11.62 11.72 0.28
C ARG A 352 12.14 10.41 -0.32
N GLY A 353 11.77 9.29 0.31
CA GLY A 353 12.17 7.93 -0.05
C GLY A 353 11.50 7.47 -1.35
N PRO A 354 12.05 6.45 -2.01
CA PRO A 354 11.58 6.03 -3.33
C PRO A 354 10.42 5.02 -3.29
N ALA A 355 9.95 4.62 -2.11
CA ALA A 355 9.00 3.53 -1.97
C ALA A 355 7.59 3.92 -2.46
N VAL A 356 6.84 2.88 -2.85
CA VAL A 356 5.58 3.02 -3.60
C VAL A 356 4.50 3.66 -2.75
N GLU A 357 4.42 3.31 -1.46
CA GLU A 357 3.45 3.93 -0.55
C GLU A 357 3.66 5.44 -0.41
N GLU A 358 4.91 5.88 -0.24
CA GLU A 358 5.24 7.31 -0.13
C GLU A 358 4.88 8.03 -1.43
N LYS A 359 5.16 7.41 -2.59
CA LYS A 359 4.72 7.95 -3.88
C LYS A 359 3.20 8.08 -3.93
N LEU A 360 2.45 7.05 -3.55
CA LEU A 360 0.99 7.10 -3.53
C LEU A 360 0.46 8.17 -2.59
N ALA A 361 1.09 8.37 -1.43
CA ALA A 361 0.74 9.44 -0.50
C ALA A 361 0.95 10.84 -1.11
N LEU A 362 1.95 10.99 -1.99
CA LEU A 362 2.33 12.26 -2.59
C LEU A 362 1.65 12.56 -3.94
N THR A 363 1.25 11.52 -4.69
CA THR A 363 0.67 11.67 -6.03
C THR A 363 -0.84 11.55 -6.07
N THR A 364 -1.47 11.20 -4.94
CA THR A 364 -2.92 11.10 -4.79
C THR A 364 -3.42 12.02 -3.67
N VAL A 365 -4.73 12.07 -3.44
CA VAL A 365 -5.29 12.70 -2.23
C VAL A 365 -5.17 11.82 -0.98
N GLY A 366 -4.40 10.73 -1.03
CA GLY A 366 -4.27 9.71 0.03
C GLY A 366 -4.03 10.30 1.42
N LEU A 367 -3.15 11.29 1.56
CA LEU A 367 -2.92 11.97 2.83
C LEU A 367 -4.20 12.62 3.39
N LEU A 368 -5.00 13.24 2.53
CA LEU A 368 -6.25 13.90 2.96
C LEU A 368 -7.33 12.90 3.38
N VAL A 369 -7.33 11.69 2.81
CA VAL A 369 -8.45 10.74 2.91
C VAL A 369 -8.15 9.50 3.75
N GLN A 370 -6.88 9.14 3.99
CA GLN A 370 -6.49 7.98 4.80
C GLN A 370 -5.59 8.31 6.00
N HIS A 371 -4.99 9.50 6.08
CA HIS A 371 -4.10 9.84 7.20
C HIS A 371 -4.89 10.30 8.44
N HIS A 372 -4.66 9.67 9.60
CA HIS A 372 -5.46 9.90 10.81
C HIS A 372 -5.37 11.33 11.38
N LEU A 373 -4.24 12.03 11.18
CA LEU A 373 -4.09 13.44 11.58
C LEU A 373 -4.90 14.42 10.72
N ILE A 374 -5.39 14.00 9.54
CA ILE A 374 -6.15 14.86 8.62
C ILE A 374 -7.61 14.43 8.52
N ASN A 375 -7.86 13.13 8.37
CA ASN A 375 -9.21 12.58 8.22
C ASN A 375 -9.76 12.03 9.54
N PRO A 376 -10.77 12.69 10.16
CA PRO A 376 -11.37 12.21 11.40
C PRO A 376 -12.12 10.87 11.25
N HIS A 377 -12.48 10.47 10.03
CA HIS A 377 -13.17 9.20 9.77
C HIS A 377 -12.26 7.98 9.91
N VAL A 378 -10.93 8.16 9.94
CA VAL A 378 -9.98 7.05 10.13
C VAL A 378 -10.14 6.39 11.50
N LEU A 379 -10.42 7.21 12.53
CA LEU A 379 -10.57 6.74 13.91
C LEU A 379 -12.02 6.49 14.32
N ASN A 380 -12.95 6.63 13.38
CA ASN A 380 -14.36 6.35 13.62
C ASN A 380 -14.62 4.84 13.49
N THR A 381 -14.79 4.17 14.63
CA THR A 381 -14.97 2.71 14.69
C THR A 381 -16.24 2.17 14.02
N ASN A 382 -17.17 3.04 13.60
CA ASN A 382 -18.31 2.64 12.77
C ASN A 382 -17.91 2.30 11.34
N ASN A 383 -16.71 2.72 10.92
CA ASN A 383 -16.14 2.40 9.61
C ASN A 383 -15.37 1.06 9.62
N TYR A 384 -15.32 0.36 10.75
CA TYR A 384 -14.56 -0.88 10.90
C TYR A 384 -15.49 -2.08 10.74
N TYR A 385 -15.27 -2.85 9.68
CA TYR A 385 -16.00 -4.05 9.35
C TYR A 385 -15.12 -5.28 9.60
N PHE A 386 -15.66 -6.22 10.34
CA PHE A 386 -15.03 -7.49 10.67
C PHE A 386 -15.69 -8.55 9.78
N ILE A 387 -14.94 -9.07 8.80
CA ILE A 387 -15.47 -9.95 7.74
C ILE A 387 -14.85 -11.34 7.75
#